data_AF-A0A924YCR8-F1
#
_entry.id   AF-A0A924YCR8-F1
#
_cell.length_a   1.000
_cell.length_b   1.000
_cell.length_c   1.000
_cell.angle_alpha   90.00
_cell.angle_beta   90.00
_cell.angle_gamma   90.00
#
_symmetry.space_group_name_H-M   'P 1'
#
loop_
_entity.id
_entity.type
_entity.pdbx_description
1 polymer ?
#
loop_
_entity_poly.entity_id
_entity_poly.type
_entity_poly.pdbx_seq_one_letter_code
_entity_poly.pdbx_strand_id
1 'polypeptide(L)'
;QGLSVEMSVRHGPVTLLSVVEQRDGTLELLHAEGASVAGPILEIGNTNSRYRFSLDARQFIEAWNAAGPAHHCAIGAGHISGKIQKLAKLLGIRSNKVC
;
A
#
# COMPACT_ATOMS: atom_id res chain seq x y z
N GLN A 1 1.41 -17.87 24.83
CA GLN A 1 1.55 -16.42 25.04
C GLN A 1 2.45 -15.91 23.92
N GLY A 2 1.99 -14.98 23.09
CA GLY A 2 2.78 -14.38 22.00
C GLY A 2 3.22 -12.97 22.38
N LEU A 3 4.43 -12.57 21.97
CA LEU A 3 4.95 -11.21 22.17
C LEU A 3 4.61 -10.36 20.95
N SER A 4 4.04 -9.17 21.16
CA SER A 4 3.88 -8.17 20.10
C SER A 4 5.04 -7.18 20.09
N VAL A 5 5.26 -6.56 18.93
CA VAL A 5 6.28 -5.52 18.73
C VAL A 5 5.59 -4.24 18.30
N GLU A 6 5.85 -3.19 19.07
CA GLU A 6 5.43 -1.84 18.77
C GLU A 6 6.65 -0.99 18.40
N MET A 7 6.60 -0.39 17.21
CA MET A 7 7.63 0.52 16.72
C MET A 7 6.99 1.62 15.87
N SER A 8 7.73 2.70 15.61
CA SER A 8 7.32 3.73 14.66
C SER A 8 7.94 3.46 13.29
N VAL A 9 7.10 3.42 12.25
CA VAL A 9 7.58 3.41 10.86
C VAL A 9 8.20 4.78 10.54
N ARG A 10 9.36 4.78 9.86
CA ARG A 10 10.03 6.00 9.45
C ARG A 10 9.09 6.91 8.65
N HIS A 11 8.98 8.17 9.06
CA HIS A 11 8.25 9.19 8.31
C HIS A 11 8.93 9.51 6.98
N GLY A 12 8.13 9.85 5.97
CA GLY A 12 8.59 10.19 4.63
C GLY A 12 7.89 9.41 3.53
N PRO A 13 8.40 9.49 2.29
CA PRO A 13 7.78 8.86 1.12
C PRO A 13 7.60 7.35 1.31
N VAL A 14 6.44 6.82 0.93
CA VAL A 14 6.13 5.39 0.95
C VAL A 14 5.36 4.97 -0.30
N THR A 15 5.42 3.69 -0.61
CA THR A 15 4.60 3.04 -1.63
C THR A 15 3.81 1.90 -1.00
N LEU A 16 2.49 1.95 -1.12
CA LEU A 16 1.57 0.87 -0.79
C LEU A 16 1.46 -0.08 -1.98
N LEU A 17 1.46 -1.38 -1.74
CA LEU A 17 1.32 -2.42 -2.76
C LEU A 17 0.34 -3.50 -2.30
N SER A 18 -0.58 -3.90 -3.17
CA SER A 18 -1.37 -5.12 -3.07
C SER A 18 -1.18 -5.95 -4.34
N VAL A 19 -1.18 -7.28 -4.18
CA VAL A 19 -1.18 -8.23 -5.29
C VAL A 19 -2.61 -8.73 -5.43
N VAL A 20 -3.19 -8.51 -6.61
CA VAL A 20 -4.59 -8.81 -6.90
C VAL A 20 -4.66 -9.97 -7.86
N GLU A 21 -5.40 -11.02 -7.50
CA GLU A 21 -5.74 -12.11 -8.41
C GLU A 21 -7.04 -11.76 -9.14
N GLN A 22 -7.00 -11.84 -10.47
CA GLN A 22 -8.12 -11.54 -11.33
C GLN A 22 -8.93 -12.80 -11.63
N ARG A 23 -10.14 -12.63 -12.15
CA ARG A 23 -11.08 -13.74 -12.42
C ARG A 23 -10.50 -14.82 -13.36
N ASP A 24 -9.59 -14.44 -14.25
CA ASP A 24 -8.92 -15.34 -15.19
C ASP A 24 -7.64 -15.99 -14.61
N GLY A 25 -7.36 -15.79 -13.32
CA GLY A 25 -6.18 -16.29 -12.62
C GLY A 25 -4.92 -15.46 -12.88
N THR A 26 -5.00 -14.37 -13.65
CA THR A 26 -3.85 -13.46 -13.82
C THR A 26 -3.65 -12.58 -12.60
N LEU A 27 -2.42 -12.13 -12.37
CA LEU A 27 -2.09 -11.22 -11.28
C LEU A 27 -2.05 -9.77 -11.78
N GLU A 28 -2.34 -8.84 -10.87
CA GLU A 28 -2.17 -7.39 -11.04
C GLU A 28 -1.46 -6.81 -9.82
N LEU A 29 -0.50 -5.90 -10.06
CA LEU A 29 0.14 -5.12 -9.00
C LEU A 29 -0.60 -3.79 -8.81
N LEU A 30 -1.44 -3.71 -7.78
CA LEU A 30 -2.11 -2.47 -7.38
C LEU A 30 -1.20 -1.69 -6.43
N HIS A 31 -0.91 -0.43 -6.74
CA HIS A 31 -0.03 0.38 -5.89
C HIS A 31 -0.46 1.85 -5.79
N ALA A 32 0.02 2.50 -4.73
CA ALA A 32 -0.23 3.91 -4.47
C ALA A 32 0.97 4.54 -3.77
N GLU A 33 1.25 5.80 -4.07
CA GLU A 33 2.31 6.59 -3.43
C GLU A 33 1.74 7.61 -2.46
N GLY A 34 2.39 7.71 -1.31
CA GLY A 34 2.01 8.64 -0.26
C GLY A 34 3.19 8.95 0.66
N ALA A 35 2.89 9.33 1.90
CA ALA A 35 3.89 9.53 2.93
C ALA A 35 3.42 8.95 4.26
N SER A 36 4.35 8.32 4.99
CA SER A 36 4.22 8.09 6.43
C SER A 36 4.37 9.44 7.13
N VAL A 37 3.38 9.83 7.94
CA VAL A 37 3.29 11.15 8.58
C VAL A 37 3.10 11.02 10.08
N ALA A 38 3.58 12.02 10.83
CA ALA A 38 3.36 12.08 12.26
C ALA A 38 1.88 12.29 12.61
N GLY A 39 1.50 11.91 13.84
CA GLY A 39 0.18 12.17 14.41
C GLY A 39 -0.21 11.09 15.42
N PRO A 40 -1.40 11.22 16.04
CA PRO A 40 -1.87 10.24 17.01
C PRO A 40 -2.12 8.88 16.34
N ILE A 41 -1.73 7.81 17.05
CA ILE A 41 -1.94 6.41 16.67
C ILE A 41 -2.74 5.70 17.77
N LEU A 42 -3.20 4.48 17.48
CA LEU A 42 -3.87 3.64 18.47
C LEU A 42 -2.85 3.02 19.43
N GLU A 43 -3.06 3.17 20.73
CA GLU A 43 -2.21 2.62 21.80
C GLU A 43 -2.67 1.21 22.21
N ILE A 44 -2.60 0.27 21.26
CA ILE A 44 -3.14 -1.10 21.41
C ILE A 44 -2.05 -2.19 21.46
N GLY A 45 -0.78 -1.80 21.66
CA GLY A 45 0.35 -2.74 21.76
C GLY A 45 0.79 -3.35 20.43
N ASN A 46 0.44 -2.71 19.30
CA ASN A 46 0.83 -3.09 17.94
C ASN A 46 1.30 -1.86 17.17
N THR A 47 2.21 -2.06 16.22
CA THR A 47 2.68 -1.01 15.31
C THR A 47 1.51 -0.43 14.49
N ASN A 48 1.24 0.85 14.68
CA ASN A 48 0.27 1.64 13.91
C ASN A 48 0.99 2.80 13.24
N SER A 49 0.57 3.18 12.03
CA SER A 49 1.20 4.26 11.27
C SER A 49 0.15 5.04 10.50
N ARG A 50 0.40 6.34 10.29
CA ARG A 50 -0.48 7.20 9.51
C ARG A 50 0.10 7.40 8.13
N TYR A 51 -0.73 7.15 7.12
CA TYR A 51 -0.37 7.37 5.74
C TYR A 51 -1.23 8.47 5.14
N ARG A 52 -0.59 9.40 4.44
CA ARG A 52 -1.24 10.44 3.66
C ARG A 52 -0.96 10.21 2.18
N PHE A 53 -2.02 10.05 1.42
CA PHE A 53 -1.98 9.97 -0.04
C PHE A 53 -2.35 11.32 -0.65
N SER A 54 -2.18 11.48 -1.97
CA SER A 54 -2.57 12.72 -2.67
C SER A 54 -4.08 12.86 -2.82
N LEU A 55 -4.81 11.74 -2.77
CA LEU A 55 -6.26 11.71 -2.69
C LEU A 55 -6.75 11.91 -1.25
N ASP A 56 -7.96 12.44 -1.10
CA ASP A 56 -8.63 12.41 0.20
C ASP A 56 -8.92 10.98 0.65
N ALA A 57 -9.18 10.78 1.94
CA ALA A 57 -9.35 9.45 2.50
C ALA A 57 -10.52 8.67 1.87
N ARG A 58 -11.61 9.35 1.51
CA ARG A 58 -12.78 8.72 0.91
C ARG A 58 -12.47 8.28 -0.51
N GLN A 59 -11.97 9.20 -1.33
CA GLN A 59 -11.57 8.95 -2.71
C GLN A 59 -10.52 7.86 -2.81
N PHE A 60 -9.53 7.88 -1.91
CA PHE A 60 -8.50 6.85 -1.85
C PHE A 60 -9.11 5.47 -1.60
N ILE A 61 -9.97 5.34 -0.59
CA ILE A 61 -10.60 4.06 -0.24
C ILE A 61 -11.55 3.58 -1.34
N GLU A 62 -12.34 4.47 -1.95
CA GLU A 62 -13.21 4.13 -3.09
C GLU A 62 -12.40 3.64 -4.29
N ALA A 63 -11.35 4.36 -4.69
CA ALA A 63 -10.51 4.00 -5.83
C ALA A 63 -9.66 2.74 -5.57
N TRP A 64 -9.10 2.60 -4.38
CA TRP A 64 -8.34 1.42 -3.97
C TRP A 64 -9.22 0.16 -3.97
N ASN A 65 -10.40 0.23 -3.36
CA ASN A 65 -11.31 -0.91 -3.27
C ASN A 65 -11.98 -1.26 -4.62
N ALA A 66 -12.18 -0.29 -5.50
CA ALA A 66 -12.70 -0.56 -6.85
C ALA A 66 -11.78 -1.49 -7.67
N ALA A 67 -10.49 -1.57 -7.33
CA ALA A 67 -9.54 -2.49 -7.94
C ALA A 67 -9.55 -3.91 -7.34
N GLY A 68 -10.41 -4.19 -6.34
CA GLY A 68 -10.56 -5.51 -5.71
C GLY A 68 -9.33 -6.04 -4.93
N PRO A 69 -8.60 -5.24 -4.15
CA PRO A 69 -7.39 -5.67 -3.47
C PRO A 69 -7.64 -6.69 -2.35
N ALA A 70 -6.58 -7.41 -1.98
CA ALA A 70 -6.56 -8.18 -0.75
C ALA A 70 -6.58 -7.25 0.49
N HIS A 71 -7.07 -7.78 1.62
CA HIS A 71 -7.03 -7.05 2.90
C HIS A 71 -5.60 -6.82 3.40
N HIS A 72 -4.66 -7.69 3.02
CA HIS A 72 -3.24 -7.49 3.26
C HIS A 72 -2.59 -6.66 2.15
N CYS A 73 -1.65 -5.82 2.57
CA CYS A 73 -0.86 -4.98 1.69
C CYS A 73 0.55 -4.79 2.27
N ALA A 74 1.50 -4.48 1.41
CA ALA A 74 2.86 -4.15 1.79
C ALA A 74 3.08 -2.64 1.73
N ILE A 75 3.85 -2.12 2.68
CA ILE A 75 4.35 -0.74 2.67
C ILE A 75 5.86 -0.78 2.42
N GLY A 76 6.30 -0.19 1.32
CA GLY A 76 7.71 0.02 0.99
C GLY A 76 8.15 1.45 1.26
N ALA A 77 9.39 1.63 1.71
CA ALA A 77 10.00 2.96 1.85
C ALA A 77 10.34 3.55 0.47
N GLY A 78 10.05 4.84 0.29
CA GLY A 78 10.27 5.59 -0.94
C GLY A 78 9.08 5.55 -1.90
N HIS A 79 9.14 6.44 -2.90
CA HIS A 79 8.28 6.41 -4.09
C HIS A 79 8.92 5.51 -5.14
N ILE A 80 8.47 4.26 -5.20
CA ILE A 80 9.06 3.21 -6.03
C ILE A 80 8.08 2.66 -7.08
N SER A 81 6.97 3.37 -7.35
CA SER A 81 5.97 2.94 -8.34
C SER A 81 6.59 2.64 -9.70
N GLY A 82 7.57 3.43 -10.15
CA GLY A 82 8.25 3.17 -11.41
C GLY A 82 8.98 1.81 -11.45
N LYS A 83 9.50 1.34 -10.31
CA LYS A 83 10.10 -0.01 -10.21
C LYS A 83 9.04 -1.10 -10.25
N ILE A 84 7.90 -0.89 -9.59
CA ILE A 84 6.75 -1.81 -9.59
C ILE A 84 6.18 -1.96 -11.00
N GLN A 85 5.97 -0.85 -11.71
CA GLN A 85 5.50 -0.84 -13.10
C GLN A 85 6.49 -1.54 -14.03
N LYS A 86 7.80 -1.29 -13.87
CA LYS A 86 8.84 -1.98 -14.64
C LYS A 86 8.82 -3.49 -14.38
N LEU A 87 8.65 -3.91 -13.12
CA LEU A 87 8.53 -5.32 -12.76
C LEU A 87 7.29 -5.96 -13.38
N ALA A 88 6.12 -5.32 -13.26
CA ALA A 88 4.88 -5.80 -13.87
C ALA A 88 5.05 -6.02 -15.38
N LYS A 89 5.68 -5.05 -16.07
CA LYS A 89 5.99 -5.17 -17.50
C LYS A 89 6.92 -6.35 -17.82
N LEU A 90 7.95 -6.58 -17.01
CA LEU A 90 8.86 -7.73 -17.21
C LEU A 90 8.18 -9.07 -16.97
N LEU A 91 7.21 -9.11 -16.06
CA LEU A 91 6.42 -10.31 -15.74
C LEU A 91 5.21 -10.53 -16.66
N GLY A 92 4.91 -9.57 -17.55
CA GLY A 92 3.73 -9.64 -18.43
C GLY A 92 2.40 -9.50 -17.70
N ILE A 93 2.39 -8.85 -16.52
CA ILE A 93 1.19 -8.64 -15.70
C ILE A 93 0.80 -7.16 -15.65
N ARG A 94 -0.44 -6.87 -15.23
CA ARG A 94 -0.93 -5.49 -15.12
C ARG A 94 -0.34 -4.80 -13.89
N SER A 95 -0.15 -3.48 -14.00
CA SER A 95 0.11 -2.60 -12.86
C SER A 95 -0.90 -1.47 -12.85
N ASN A 96 -1.49 -1.20 -11.70
CA ASN A 96 -2.53 -0.18 -11.51
C ASN A 96 -2.09 0.79 -10.41
N LYS A 97 -2.01 2.08 -10.75
CA LYS A 97 -1.63 3.14 -9.81
C LYS A 97 -2.86 3.95 -9.43
N VAL A 98 -3.22 3.98 -8.15
CA VAL A 98 -4.38 4.74 -7.64
C VAL A 98 -4.06 6.21 -7.42
N CYS A 99 -2.83 6.53 -6.99
CA CYS A 99 -2.34 7.89 -6.80
C CYS A 99 -0.82 7.94 -6.67
#